data_AF-A0A381CAV8-F1
#
_entry.id   AF-A0A381CAV8-F1
#
_cell.length_a   1.000
_cell.length_b   1.000
_cell.length_c   1.000
_cell.angle_alpha   90.00
_cell.angle_beta   90.00
_cell.angle_gamma   90.00
#
_symmetry.space_group_name_H-M   'P 1'
#
loop_
_entity.id
_entity.type
_entity.pdbx_description
1 polymer ?
#
loop_
_entity_poly.entity_id
_entity_poly.type
_entity_poly.pdbx_seq_one_letter_code
_entity_poly.pdbx_strand_id
1 'polypeptide(L)'
;MIWMLDTNTVSYFLRQHPQVIARISNVPPSSIVISSITEAELLFGVAKRQNKALKAVVMGFLDAVSVCPWDRAAAETYAKLRASMEKKGQVMGALDMLIAAHALSEKNTIVTNDQAFHSVAGLCVEDWTI
;
A
#
# COMPACT_ATOMS: atom_id res chain seq x y z
N MET A 1 -4.49 4.09 15.37
CA MET A 1 -4.86 3.54 14.05
C MET A 1 -3.62 3.61 13.18
N ILE A 2 -3.38 2.61 12.35
CA ILE A 2 -2.25 2.57 11.42
C ILE A 2 -2.82 2.55 10.00
N TRP A 3 -2.29 3.39 9.12
CA TRP A 3 -2.65 3.49 7.72
C TRP A 3 -1.52 2.94 6.86
N MET A 4 -1.81 1.87 6.13
CA MET A 4 -0.91 1.28 5.15
C MET A 4 -1.20 1.90 3.79
N LEU A 5 -0.26 2.64 3.21
CA LEU A 5 -0.44 3.22 1.88
C LEU A 5 -0.11 2.16 0.81
N ASP A 6 -0.99 2.02 -0.18
CA ASP A 6 -0.68 1.25 -1.38
C ASP A 6 0.27 2.01 -2.32
N THR A 7 0.72 1.34 -3.39
CA THR A 7 1.68 1.87 -4.34
C THR A 7 1.15 3.08 -5.11
N ASN A 8 -0.16 3.11 -5.40
CA ASN A 8 -0.81 4.24 -6.07
C ASN A 8 -0.87 5.47 -5.17
N THR A 9 -1.25 5.31 -3.90
CA THR A 9 -1.32 6.39 -2.91
C THR A 9 0.06 7.00 -2.66
N VAL A 10 1.10 6.17 -2.52
CA VAL A 10 2.48 6.69 -2.45
C VAL A 10 2.81 7.47 -3.72
N SER A 11 2.45 6.96 -4.90
CA SER A 11 2.67 7.68 -6.16
C SER A 11 1.96 9.04 -6.22
N TYR A 12 0.75 9.16 -5.69
CA TYR A 12 0.05 10.44 -5.56
C TYR A 12 0.76 11.39 -4.60
N PHE A 13 1.23 10.90 -3.46
CA PHE A 13 2.00 11.69 -2.51
C PHE A 13 3.29 12.24 -3.15
N LEU A 14 4.08 11.38 -3.80
CA LEU A 14 5.32 11.79 -4.47
C LEU A 14 5.10 12.79 -5.62
N ARG A 15 3.92 12.77 -6.24
CA ARG A 15 3.50 13.73 -7.28
C ARG A 15 2.85 15.00 -6.72
N GLN A 16 2.89 15.17 -5.40
CA GLN A 16 2.31 16.30 -4.69
C GLN A 16 0.80 16.47 -4.89
N HIS A 17 0.05 15.36 -4.88
CA HIS A 17 -1.41 15.41 -4.96
C HIS A 17 -1.99 16.17 -3.75
N PRO A 18 -2.72 17.29 -3.93
CA PRO A 18 -3.07 18.20 -2.84
C PRO A 18 -3.87 17.55 -1.71
N GLN A 19 -4.89 16.74 -2.03
CA GLN A 19 -5.70 16.06 -1.02
C GLN A 19 -4.91 15.00 -0.24
N VAL A 20 -4.00 14.28 -0.91
CA VAL A 20 -3.19 13.25 -0.25
C VAL A 20 -2.17 13.90 0.69
N ILE A 21 -1.52 15.00 0.25
CA ILE A 21 -0.66 15.81 1.13
C ILE A 21 -1.45 16.30 2.34
N ALA A 22 -2.64 16.87 2.13
CA ALA A 22 -3.46 17.38 3.21
C ALA A 22 -3.84 16.28 4.22
N ARG A 23 -4.22 15.08 3.75
CA ARG A 23 -4.52 13.94 4.62
C ARG A 23 -3.31 13.48 5.42
N ILE A 24 -2.17 13.28 4.75
CA ILE A 24 -0.90 12.89 5.41
C ILE A 24 -0.48 13.91 6.47
N SER A 25 -0.70 15.20 6.20
CA SER A 25 -0.34 16.29 7.14
C SER A 25 -1.23 16.33 8.38
N ASN A 26 -2.41 15.70 8.34
CA ASN A 26 -3.38 15.67 9.43
C ASN A 26 -3.30 14.38 10.27
N VAL A 27 -2.41 13.45 9.94
CA VAL A 27 -2.19 12.23 10.73
C VAL A 27 -0.75 12.17 11.26
N PRO A 28 -0.51 11.54 12.43
CA PRO A 28 0.85 11.38 12.94
C PRO A 28 1.74 10.62 11.94
N PRO A 29 2.97 11.08 11.62
CA PRO A 29 3.85 10.37 10.71
C PRO A 29 4.12 8.91 11.13
N SER A 30 4.20 8.66 12.44
CA SER A 30 4.39 7.31 13.01
C SER A 30 3.21 6.36 12.81
N SER A 31 2.08 6.85 12.31
CA SER A 31 0.90 6.05 12.00
C SER A 31 0.78 5.68 10.51
N ILE A 32 1.69 6.17 9.68
CA ILE A 32 1.75 5.87 8.25
C ILE A 32 2.82 4.81 8.02
N VAL A 33 2.43 3.72 7.35
CA VAL A 33 3.31 2.62 6.98
C VAL A 33 3.13 2.26 5.51
N ILE A 34 4.05 1.49 4.96
CA ILE A 34 3.87 0.79 3.69
C ILE A 34 4.19 -0.69 3.85
N SER A 35 3.62 -1.52 2.98
CA SER A 35 4.07 -2.90 2.83
C SER A 35 5.46 -2.95 2.19
N SER A 36 6.31 -3.89 2.58
CA SER A 36 7.54 -4.24 1.83
C SER A 36 7.27 -4.62 0.37
N ILE A 37 6.04 -5.04 0.03
CA ILE A 37 5.61 -5.25 -1.36
C ILE A 37 5.52 -3.91 -2.11
N THR A 38 4.97 -2.88 -1.48
CA THR A 38 4.92 -1.51 -2.03
C THR A 38 6.32 -0.92 -2.16
N GLU A 39 7.20 -1.14 -1.18
CA GLU A 39 8.62 -0.78 -1.29
C GLU A 39 9.26 -1.42 -2.54
N ALA A 40 9.03 -2.72 -2.75
CA ALA A 40 9.57 -3.43 -3.92
C ALA A 40 9.06 -2.83 -5.25
N GLU A 41 7.80 -2.44 -5.34
CA GLU A 41 7.24 -1.77 -6.53
C GLU A 41 7.87 -0.39 -6.79
N LEU A 42 8.10 0.39 -5.73
CA LEU A 42 8.76 1.70 -5.83
C LEU A 42 10.20 1.55 -6.32
N LEU A 43 10.95 0.61 -5.74
CA LEU A 43 12.34 0.31 -6.14
C LEU A 43 12.40 -0.22 -7.58
N PHE A 44 11.46 -1.06 -7.98
CA PHE A 44 11.32 -1.50 -9.38
C PHE A 44 11.08 -0.31 -10.32
N GLY A 45 10.19 0.61 -9.95
CA GLY A 45 9.94 1.84 -10.71
C GLY A 45 11.19 2.69 -10.91
N VAL A 46 12.01 2.83 -9.87
CA VAL A 46 13.31 3.50 -9.92
C VAL A 46 14.26 2.78 -10.88
N ALA A 47 14.41 1.46 -10.73
CA ALA A 47 15.30 0.65 -11.56
C ALA A 47 14.92 0.68 -13.05
N LYS A 48 13.61 0.64 -13.35
CA LYS A 48 13.06 0.66 -14.71
C LYS A 48 13.28 2.00 -15.42
N ARG A 49 13.09 3.12 -14.71
CA ARG A 49 13.14 4.47 -15.31
C ARG A 49 14.53 5.08 -15.35
N GLN A 50 15.45 4.62 -14.51
CA GLN A 50 16.84 5.13 -14.41
C GLN A 50 16.93 6.66 -14.26
N ASN A 51 15.92 7.29 -13.66
CA ASN A 51 15.83 8.73 -13.48
C ASN A 51 16.38 9.14 -12.11
N LYS A 52 17.40 10.00 -12.07
CA LYS A 52 18.06 10.44 -10.82
C LYS A 52 17.13 11.20 -9.88
N ALA A 53 16.27 12.07 -10.41
CA ALA A 53 15.32 12.84 -9.60
C ALA A 53 14.27 11.93 -8.96
N LEU A 54 13.73 10.98 -9.73
CA LEU A 54 12.82 9.97 -9.20
C LEU A 54 13.47 9.14 -8.10
N LYS A 55 14.71 8.69 -8.32
CA LYS A 55 15.47 7.94 -7.31
C LYS A 55 15.60 8.73 -6.01
N ALA A 56 16.00 10.00 -6.09
CA ALA A 56 16.17 10.84 -4.89
C ALA A 56 14.86 10.99 -4.11
N VAL A 57 13.75 11.22 -4.80
CA VAL A 57 12.41 11.37 -4.19
C VAL A 57 11.94 10.07 -3.54
N VAL A 58 12.08 8.92 -4.23
CA VAL A 58 11.67 7.62 -3.69
C VAL A 58 12.52 7.22 -2.49
N MET A 59 13.85 7.36 -2.57
CA MET A 59 14.73 7.02 -1.43
C MET A 59 14.45 7.91 -0.23
N GLY A 60 14.27 9.22 -0.43
CA GLY A 60 13.93 10.12 0.67
C GLY A 60 12.59 9.81 1.34
N PHE A 61 11.62 9.28 0.59
CA PHE A 61 10.38 8.77 1.16
C PHE A 61 10.58 7.47 1.95
N LEU A 62 11.32 6.50 1.39
CA LEU A 62 11.60 5.22 2.05
C LEU A 62 12.42 5.39 3.34
N ASP A 63 13.31 6.38 3.39
CA ASP A 63 14.06 6.73 4.61
C ASP A 63 13.18 7.32 5.71
N ALA A 64 12.00 7.86 5.37
CA ALA A 64 11.09 8.56 6.29
C ALA A 64 9.89 7.71 6.73
N VAL A 65 9.46 6.75 5.91
CA VAL A 65 8.27 5.92 6.17
C VAL A 65 8.67 4.61 6.86
N SER A 66 7.79 4.09 7.71
CA SER A 66 7.97 2.75 8.27
C SER A 66 7.53 1.68 7.27
N VAL A 67 8.39 0.70 7.00
CA VAL A 67 8.10 -0.43 6.10
C VAL A 67 7.79 -1.68 6.92
N CYS A 68 6.59 -2.24 6.73
CA CYS A 68 6.20 -3.49 7.36
C CYS A 68 6.83 -4.69 6.62
N PRO A 69 7.56 -5.57 7.32
CA PRO A 69 8.14 -6.77 6.71
C PRO A 69 7.08 -7.81 6.39
N TRP A 70 7.17 -8.44 5.22
CA TRP A 70 6.28 -9.55 4.87
C TRP A 70 6.63 -10.80 5.70
N ASP A 71 5.78 -11.14 6.65
CA ASP A 71 6.00 -12.25 7.58
C ASP A 71 5.11 -13.47 7.31
N ARG A 72 5.16 -14.45 8.22
CA ARG A 72 4.34 -15.67 8.12
C ARG A 72 2.85 -15.39 8.28
N ALA A 73 2.46 -14.44 9.13
CA ALA A 73 1.05 -14.10 9.36
C ALA A 73 0.43 -13.44 8.11
N ALA A 74 1.18 -12.59 7.43
CA ALA A 74 0.81 -12.03 6.13
C ALA A 74 0.64 -13.14 5.08
N ALA A 75 1.57 -14.10 5.01
CA ALA A 75 1.50 -15.23 4.09
C ALA A 75 0.27 -16.15 4.32
N GLU A 76 -0.04 -16.45 5.58
CA GLU A 76 -1.23 -17.25 5.93
C GLU A 76 -2.54 -16.51 5.62
N THR A 77 -2.56 -15.19 5.84
CA THR A 77 -3.70 -14.33 5.50
C THR A 77 -3.91 -14.27 3.99
N TYR A 78 -2.83 -14.13 3.23
CA TYR A 78 -2.85 -14.17 1.76
C TYR A 78 -3.46 -15.47 1.24
N ALA A 79 -3.02 -16.64 1.75
CA ALA A 79 -3.51 -17.93 1.28
C ALA A 79 -5.04 -18.05 1.44
N LYS A 80 -5.57 -17.62 2.60
CA LYS A 80 -7.01 -17.62 2.87
C LYS A 80 -7.75 -16.61 2.00
N LEU A 81 -7.19 -15.40 1.86
CA LEU A 81 -7.77 -14.34 1.04
C LEU A 81 -7.87 -14.77 -0.43
N ARG A 82 -6.77 -15.25 -1.00
CA ARG A 82 -6.70 -15.72 -2.39
C ARG A 82 -7.75 -16.78 -2.67
N ALA A 83 -7.79 -17.83 -1.86
CA ALA A 83 -8.76 -18.92 -2.02
C ALA A 83 -10.21 -18.42 -1.92
N SER A 84 -10.50 -17.49 -1.01
CA SER A 84 -11.83 -16.88 -0.87
C SER A 84 -12.21 -16.05 -2.09
N MET A 85 -11.30 -15.22 -2.61
CA MET A 85 -11.57 -14.36 -3.77
C MET A 85 -11.75 -15.18 -5.06
N GLU A 86 -10.92 -16.22 -5.26
CA GLU A 86 -11.05 -17.14 -6.40
C GLU A 86 -12.40 -17.86 -6.37
N LYS A 87 -12.84 -18.35 -5.20
CA LYS A 87 -14.16 -18.97 -5.05
C LYS A 87 -15.31 -18.02 -5.39
N LYS A 88 -15.13 -16.71 -5.20
CA LYS A 88 -16.12 -15.67 -5.53
C LYS A 88 -16.02 -15.16 -6.97
N GLY A 89 -15.05 -15.64 -7.75
CA GLY A 89 -14.79 -15.14 -9.11
C GLY A 89 -14.28 -13.69 -9.13
N GLN A 90 -13.73 -13.19 -8.02
CA GLN A 90 -13.20 -11.83 -7.92
C GLN A 90 -11.75 -11.80 -8.38
N VAL A 91 -11.43 -10.83 -9.23
CA VAL A 91 -10.08 -10.63 -9.77
C VAL A 91 -9.47 -9.40 -9.13
N MET A 92 -8.28 -9.56 -8.58
CA MET A 92 -7.43 -8.49 -8.03
C MET A 92 -6.00 -8.76 -8.50
N GLY A 93 -5.23 -7.71 -8.73
CA GLY A 93 -3.82 -7.80 -9.10
C GLY A 93 -3.03 -8.65 -8.09
N ALA A 94 -2.02 -9.39 -8.55
CA ALA A 94 -1.27 -10.28 -7.67
C ALA A 94 -0.56 -9.52 -6.53
N LEU A 95 0.02 -8.35 -6.84
CA LEU A 95 0.69 -7.49 -5.85
C LEU A 95 -0.32 -6.80 -4.95
N ASP A 96 -1.42 -6.28 -5.50
CA ASP A 96 -2.53 -5.69 -4.72
C ASP A 96 -3.10 -6.69 -3.72
N MET A 97 -3.21 -7.96 -4.11
CA MET A 97 -3.67 -9.02 -3.23
C MET A 97 -2.70 -9.32 -2.09
N LEU A 98 -1.39 -9.23 -2.34
CA LEU A 98 -0.40 -9.30 -1.27
C LEU A 98 -0.54 -8.10 -0.35
N ILE A 99 -0.60 -6.88 -0.88
CA ILE A 99 -0.77 -5.65 -0.07
C ILE A 99 -2.05 -5.71 0.78
N ALA A 100 -3.18 -6.11 0.19
CA ALA A 100 -4.45 -6.29 0.90
C ALA A 100 -4.35 -7.33 2.01
N ALA A 101 -3.70 -8.47 1.75
CA ALA A 101 -3.46 -9.50 2.76
C ALA A 101 -2.56 -9.00 3.90
N HIS A 102 -1.56 -8.17 3.59
CA HIS A 102 -0.66 -7.58 4.59
C HIS A 102 -1.39 -6.62 5.51
N ALA A 103 -2.18 -5.70 4.93
CA ALA A 103 -2.99 -4.78 5.70
C ALA A 103 -4.01 -5.53 6.58
N LEU A 104 -4.62 -6.58 6.04
CA LEU A 104 -5.56 -7.43 6.77
C LEU A 104 -4.89 -8.20 7.92
N SER A 105 -3.68 -8.74 7.73
CA SER A 105 -2.97 -9.48 8.77
C SER A 105 -2.57 -8.61 9.96
N GLU A 106 -2.18 -7.36 9.69
CA GLU A 106 -1.79 -6.39 10.72
C GLU A 106 -2.96 -5.57 11.27
N LYS A 107 -4.17 -5.72 10.69
CA LYS A 107 -5.37 -4.92 11.01
C LYS A 107 -5.17 -3.42 10.76
N ASN A 108 -4.41 -3.10 9.72
CA ASN A 108 -4.20 -1.73 9.26
C ASN A 108 -5.34 -1.30 8.33
N THR A 109 -5.65 0.00 8.32
CA THR A 109 -6.49 0.58 7.28
C THR A 109 -5.65 0.72 6.01
N ILE A 110 -6.07 0.12 4.90
CA ILE A 110 -5.41 0.35 3.62
C ILE A 110 -5.88 1.70 3.06
N VAL A 111 -4.93 2.52 2.60
CA VAL A 111 -5.23 3.75 1.85
C VAL A 111 -4.97 3.46 0.38
N THR A 112 -6.01 3.54 -0.43
CA THR A 112 -5.98 3.25 -1.87
C THR A 112 -7.16 3.90 -2.57
N ASN A 113 -6.99 4.21 -3.86
CA ASN A 113 -8.10 4.61 -4.74
C ASN A 113 -8.57 3.45 -5.65
N ASP A 114 -8.00 2.25 -5.49
CA ASP A 114 -8.41 1.08 -6.24
C ASP A 114 -9.63 0.40 -5.59
N GLN A 115 -10.73 0.40 -6.34
CA GLN A 115 -12.00 -0.17 -5.92
C GLN A 115 -11.93 -1.69 -5.67
N ALA A 116 -10.93 -2.38 -6.21
CA ALA A 116 -10.73 -3.81 -5.97
C ALA A 116 -10.57 -4.12 -4.47
N PHE A 117 -9.97 -3.22 -3.68
CA PHE A 117 -9.74 -3.45 -2.25
C PHE A 117 -11.03 -3.50 -1.42
N HIS A 118 -12.11 -2.84 -1.85
CA HIS A 118 -13.41 -2.92 -1.19
C HIS A 118 -14.05 -4.31 -1.29
N SER A 119 -13.58 -5.17 -2.20
CA SER A 119 -14.06 -6.56 -2.31
C SER A 119 -13.48 -7.48 -1.22
N VAL A 120 -12.45 -7.02 -0.51
CA VAL A 120 -11.76 -7.79 0.54
C VAL A 120 -12.54 -7.71 1.84
N ALA A 121 -13.14 -8.84 2.23
CA ALA A 121 -13.92 -8.92 3.46
C ALA A 121 -13.05 -8.68 4.70
N GLY A 122 -13.47 -7.74 5.55
CA GLY A 122 -12.79 -7.39 6.80
C GLY A 122 -11.64 -6.39 6.66
N LEU A 123 -11.34 -5.92 5.45
CA LEU A 123 -10.35 -4.88 5.22
C LEU A 123 -10.98 -3.49 5.38
N CYS A 124 -10.39 -2.65 6.23
CA CYS A 124 -10.74 -1.23 6.31
C CYS A 124 -10.04 -0.48 5.18
N VAL A 125 -10.80 0.25 4.36
CA VAL A 125 -10.31 0.95 3.17
C VAL A 125 -10.65 2.44 3.28
N GLU A 126 -9.68 3.31 3.03
CA GLU A 126 -9.87 4.75 2.86
C GLU A 126 -9.31 5.22 1.51
N ASP A 127 -9.99 6.19 0.91
CA ASP A 127 -9.49 6.90 -0.27
C ASP A 127 -9.12 8.33 0.14
N TRP A 128 -7.83 8.68 0.03
CA TRP A 128 -7.29 10.00 0.34
C TRP A 128 -7.18 10.92 -0.88
N THR A 129 -7.64 10.46 -2.04
CA THR A 129 -7.70 11.23 -3.29
C THR A 129 -9.00 11.99 -3.47
N ILE A 130 -9.94 11.88 -2.52
CA ILE A 130 -11.25 12.54 -2.52
C ILE A 130 -11.42 13.50 -1.35
#